data_AF-A0A815V218-F1
#
_entry.id   AF-A0A815V218-F1
#
_cell.length_a   1.000
_cell.length_b   1.000
_cell.length_c   1.000
_cell.angle_alpha   90.00
_cell.angle_beta   90.00
_cell.angle_gamma   90.00
#
_symmetry.space_group_name_H-M   'P 1'
#
loop_
_entity.id
_entity.type
_entity.pdbx_description
1 polymer ?
#
loop_
_entity_poly.entity_id
_entity_poly.type
_entity_poly.pdbx_seq_one_letter_code
_entity_poly.pdbx_strand_id
1 'polypeptide(L)'
;MQSTTEIKKNTSVYDSLMNSVPDYSRFFTVDELINRSRNLALKRSSLVQYRGIGHSQNGETIPMLTIGNGAKSLLLYACPHPNEPIGTLLIDFLLNALFDHSELLDKYTWHLIPCVDPDGTRLNEGWFTGPFTISNYARYFYRPRLQEQVEW
;
A
#
# COMPACT_ATOMS: atom_id res chain seq x y z
N MET A 1 38.95 3.49 34.88
CA MET A 1 37.57 3.42 34.35
C MET A 1 37.62 3.78 32.88
N GLN A 2 37.66 2.79 31.99
CA GLN A 2 37.50 3.03 30.56
C GLN A 2 36.01 3.26 30.28
N SER A 3 35.69 4.47 29.83
CA SER A 3 34.38 4.84 29.31
C SER A 3 34.17 4.07 28.00
N THR A 4 33.36 3.01 28.06
CA THR A 4 32.81 2.36 26.87
C THR A 4 31.80 3.31 26.23
N THR A 5 32.26 4.09 25.27
CA THR A 5 31.40 4.83 24.34
C THR A 5 30.63 3.80 23.53
N GLU A 6 29.36 3.57 23.86
CA GLU A 6 28.44 2.84 23.00
C GLU A 6 28.38 3.54 21.65
N ILE A 7 29.00 2.92 20.65
CA ILE A 7 28.81 3.28 19.25
C ILE A 7 27.35 2.92 18.95
N LYS A 8 26.44 3.90 19.00
CA LYS A 8 25.11 3.78 18.41
C LYS A 8 25.33 3.34 16.96
N LYS A 9 24.99 2.08 16.64
CA LYS A 9 24.93 1.64 15.25
C LYS A 9 23.99 2.60 14.54
N ASN A 10 24.54 3.36 13.59
CA ASN A 10 23.76 4.19 12.68
C ASN A 10 23.02 3.21 11.74
N THR A 11 21.90 2.66 12.21
CA THR A 11 21.03 1.80 11.42
C THR A 11 20.57 2.60 10.21
N SER A 12 20.80 2.08 9.00
CA SER A 12 20.42 2.81 7.79
C SER A 12 18.89 2.96 7.74
N VAL A 13 18.39 3.96 7.00
CA VAL A 13 16.94 4.12 6.74
C VAL A 13 16.35 2.82 6.20
N TYR A 14 17.10 2.12 5.34
CA TYR A 14 16.73 0.81 4.83
C TYR A 14 16.55 -0.22 5.94
N ASP A 15 17.53 -0.37 6.83
CA ASP A 15 17.45 -1.33 7.93
C ASP A 15 16.31 -0.98 8.90
N SER A 16 16.07 0.30 9.17
CA SER A 16 14.95 0.76 9.99
C SER A 16 13.60 0.40 9.38
N LEU A 17 13.42 0.62 8.08
CA LEU A 17 12.22 0.23 7.35
C LEU A 17 12.04 -1.29 7.36
N MET A 18 13.09 -2.05 7.03
CA MET A 18 13.01 -3.52 6.99
C MET A 18 12.64 -4.12 8.34
N ASN A 19 13.13 -3.55 9.45
CA ASN A 19 12.81 -4.02 10.80
C ASN A 19 11.43 -3.58 11.30
N SER A 20 10.77 -2.63 10.61
CA SER A 20 9.43 -2.13 10.99
C SER A 20 8.30 -2.73 10.16
N VAL A 21 8.60 -3.61 9.20
CA VAL A 21 7.58 -4.31 8.41
C VAL A 21 6.74 -5.21 9.33
N PRO A 22 5.41 -5.00 9.39
CA PRO A 22 4.53 -5.85 10.19
C PRO A 22 4.49 -7.29 9.69
N ASP A 23 4.28 -8.25 10.60
CA ASP A 23 4.01 -9.65 10.27
C ASP A 23 2.55 -9.80 9.78
N TYR A 24 2.29 -9.39 8.54
CA TYR A 24 0.97 -9.51 7.92
C TYR A 24 0.61 -10.98 7.69
N SER A 25 -0.44 -11.46 8.35
CA SER A 25 -0.92 -12.83 8.24
C SER A 25 -2.05 -13.04 7.21
N ARG A 26 -2.55 -11.95 6.61
CA ARG A 26 -3.62 -11.94 5.60
C ARG A 26 -3.54 -10.72 4.71
N PHE A 27 -4.27 -10.76 3.60
CA PHE A 27 -4.56 -9.58 2.80
C PHE A 27 -5.79 -8.83 3.33
N PHE A 28 -5.86 -7.54 3.02
CA PHE A 28 -7.00 -6.69 3.35
C PHE A 28 -8.00 -6.68 2.19
N THR A 29 -9.28 -6.65 2.52
CA THR A 29 -10.34 -6.36 1.54
C THR A 29 -10.18 -4.95 0.97
N VAL A 30 -10.76 -4.70 -0.19
CA VAL A 30 -10.81 -3.37 -0.82
C VAL A 30 -11.41 -2.34 0.13
N ASP A 31 -12.47 -2.69 0.87
CA ASP A 31 -13.07 -1.79 1.85
C ASP A 31 -12.13 -1.49 3.03
N GLU A 32 -11.40 -2.49 3.52
CA GLU A 32 -10.38 -2.28 4.54
C GLU A 32 -9.27 -1.35 4.04
N LEU A 33 -8.75 -1.56 2.82
CA LEU A 33 -7.71 -0.72 2.21
C LEU A 33 -8.17 0.74 2.06
N ILE A 34 -9.39 0.95 1.54
CA ILE A 34 -9.98 2.28 1.35
C ILE A 34 -10.21 2.95 2.71
N ASN A 35 -10.77 2.23 3.68
CA ASN A 35 -11.04 2.79 5.01
C ASN A 35 -9.76 3.13 5.76
N ARG A 36 -8.74 2.27 5.73
CA ARG A 36 -7.43 2.54 6.33
C ARG A 36 -6.78 3.79 5.73
N SER A 37 -6.85 3.91 4.40
CA SER A 37 -6.34 5.07 3.67
C SER A 37 -7.07 6.37 4.03
N ARG A 38 -8.41 6.34 4.02
CA ARG A 38 -9.24 7.48 4.40
C ARG A 38 -8.99 7.90 5.85
N ASN A 39 -8.93 6.94 6.76
CA ASN A 39 -8.68 7.20 8.18
C ASN A 39 -7.29 7.81 8.43
N LEU A 40 -6.26 7.34 7.72
CA LEU A 40 -4.93 7.94 7.79
C LEU A 40 -4.95 9.39 7.32
N ALA A 41 -5.58 9.67 6.19
CA ALA A 41 -5.68 11.03 5.65
C ALA A 41 -6.44 11.96 6.59
N LEU A 42 -7.52 11.49 7.24
CA LEU A 42 -8.23 12.27 8.25
C LEU A 42 -7.36 12.56 9.48
N LYS A 43 -6.62 11.55 9.98
CA LYS A 43 -5.73 11.70 11.14
C LYS A 43 -4.54 12.62 10.87
N ARG A 44 -4.08 12.70 9.63
CA ARG A 44 -2.91 13.49 9.21
C ARG A 44 -3.27 14.47 8.09
N SER A 45 -4.39 15.17 8.24
CA SER A 45 -4.98 16.01 7.19
C SER A 45 -4.11 17.18 6.73
N SER A 46 -3.14 17.62 7.53
CA SER A 46 -2.15 18.63 7.15
C SER A 46 -0.96 18.07 6.36
N LEU A 47 -0.76 16.75 6.38
CA LEU A 47 0.40 16.07 5.77
C LEU A 47 0.02 15.16 4.60
N VAL A 48 -1.26 14.79 4.49
CA VAL A 48 -1.76 13.81 3.53
C VAL A 48 -2.88 14.42 2.71
N GLN A 49 -2.67 14.49 1.40
CA GLN A 49 -3.75 14.76 0.47
C GLN A 49 -4.41 13.44 0.04
N TYR A 50 -5.71 13.32 0.25
CA TYR A 50 -6.50 12.18 -0.23
C TYR A 50 -7.46 12.67 -1.32
N ARG A 51 -7.38 12.08 -2.52
CA ARG A 51 -8.22 12.47 -3.65
C ARG A 51 -8.65 11.28 -4.49
N GLY A 52 -9.85 11.35 -5.07
CA GLY A 52 -10.26 10.44 -6.14
C GLY A 52 -9.51 10.78 -7.42
N ILE A 53 -9.01 9.77 -8.12
CA ILE A 53 -8.24 9.92 -9.38
C ILE A 53 -8.93 9.34 -10.60
N GLY A 54 -10.08 8.70 -10.41
CA GLY A 54 -10.84 8.02 -11.44
C GLY A 54 -11.92 7.13 -10.80
N HIS A 55 -12.58 6.35 -11.64
CA HIS A 55 -13.56 5.37 -11.21
C HIS A 55 -13.28 4.03 -11.90
N SER A 56 -13.58 2.94 -11.22
CA SER A 56 -13.60 1.60 -11.80
C SER A 56 -14.73 1.44 -12.82
N GLN A 57 -14.81 0.28 -13.49
CA GLN A 57 -15.90 0.01 -14.45
C GLN A 57 -17.27 -0.04 -13.76
N ASN A 58 -17.32 -0.50 -12.50
CA ASN A 58 -18.52 -0.48 -11.67
C ASN A 58 -18.76 0.88 -10.98
N GLY A 59 -17.93 1.88 -11.26
CA GLY A 59 -18.12 3.25 -10.74
C GLY A 59 -17.53 3.50 -9.35
N GLU A 60 -16.73 2.59 -8.80
CA GLU A 60 -16.06 2.82 -7.51
C GLU A 60 -14.94 3.85 -7.65
N THR A 61 -14.95 4.89 -6.82
CA THR A 61 -13.87 5.90 -6.84
C THR A 61 -12.54 5.27 -6.44
N ILE A 62 -11.52 5.45 -7.28
CA ILE A 62 -10.16 5.01 -7.00
C ILE A 62 -9.44 6.12 -6.23
N PRO A 63 -9.04 5.89 -4.97
CA PRO A 63 -8.36 6.92 -4.18
C PRO A 63 -6.85 6.89 -4.39
N MET A 64 -6.24 8.07 -4.27
CA MET A 64 -4.80 8.23 -4.17
C MET A 64 -4.45 9.10 -2.97
N LEU A 65 -3.42 8.69 -2.25
CA LEU A 65 -2.80 9.44 -1.16
C LEU A 65 -1.52 10.09 -1.68
N THR A 66 -1.37 11.38 -1.43
CA THR A 66 -0.13 12.12 -1.71
C THR A 66 0.48 12.59 -0.40
N ILE A 67 1.76 12.26 -0.18
CA ILE A 67 2.50 12.52 1.07
C ILE A 67 3.89 13.07 0.72
N GLY A 68 4.32 14.09 1.45
CA GLY A 68 5.60 14.76 1.23
C GLY A 68 5.52 15.86 0.17
N ASN A 69 6.63 16.58 0.02
CA ASN A 69 6.77 17.73 -0.88
C ASN A 69 8.15 17.79 -1.56
N GLY A 70 8.89 16.68 -1.51
CA GLY A 70 10.21 16.59 -2.13
C GLY A 70 10.16 16.68 -3.65
N ALA A 71 11.26 17.14 -4.25
CA ALA A 71 11.34 17.48 -5.67
C ALA A 71 11.17 16.31 -6.65
N LYS A 72 11.23 15.06 -6.18
CA LYS A 72 11.09 13.86 -7.02
C LYS A 72 9.78 13.14 -6.73
N SER A 73 8.93 12.95 -7.74
CA SER A 73 7.69 12.19 -7.59
C SER A 73 7.92 10.68 -7.71
N LEU A 74 7.27 9.91 -6.83
CA LEU A 74 7.19 8.46 -6.88
C LEU A 74 5.71 8.05 -6.94
N LEU A 75 5.33 7.25 -7.94
CA LEU A 75 3.99 6.68 -8.06
C LEU A 75 4.05 5.17 -7.81
N LEU A 76 3.30 4.69 -6.82
CA LEU A 76 3.12 3.28 -6.55
C LEU A 76 1.63 2.97 -6.52
N TYR A 77 1.23 1.89 -7.18
CA TYR A 77 -0.14 1.41 -7.17
C TYR A 77 -0.17 -0.11 -7.05
N ALA A 78 -1.17 -0.62 -6.35
CA ALA A 78 -1.36 -2.04 -6.12
C ALA A 78 -2.58 -2.58 -6.87
N CYS A 79 -2.62 -3.90 -7.03
CA CYS A 79 -3.61 -4.63 -7.82
C CYS A 79 -3.74 -4.20 -9.28
N PRO A 80 -2.64 -4.02 -10.06
CA PRO A 80 -2.77 -3.98 -11.51
C PRO A 80 -3.37 -5.28 -12.05
N HIS A 81 -2.92 -6.40 -11.48
CA HIS A 81 -3.56 -7.68 -11.58
C HIS A 81 -4.29 -7.97 -10.26
N PRO A 82 -5.62 -8.08 -10.26
CA PRO A 82 -6.40 -8.18 -9.02
C PRO A 82 -6.13 -9.46 -8.21
N ASN A 83 -5.58 -10.50 -8.83
CA ASN A 83 -5.18 -11.74 -8.16
C ASN A 83 -3.81 -11.66 -7.45
N GLU A 84 -3.10 -10.53 -7.53
CA GLU A 84 -1.75 -10.34 -6.95
C GLU A 84 -1.77 -9.27 -5.84
N PRO A 85 -2.40 -9.54 -4.68
CA PRO A 85 -2.68 -8.53 -3.65
C PRO A 85 -1.47 -8.09 -2.83
N ILE A 86 -0.27 -8.65 -3.06
CA ILE A 86 0.92 -8.36 -2.23
C ILE A 86 1.32 -6.88 -2.24
N GLY A 87 1.10 -6.18 -3.37
CA GLY A 87 1.35 -4.74 -3.46
C GLY A 87 0.52 -3.91 -2.48
N THR A 88 -0.66 -4.40 -2.08
CA THR A 88 -1.54 -3.69 -1.15
C THR A 88 -0.92 -3.59 0.25
N LEU A 89 -0.21 -4.64 0.69
CA LEU A 89 0.47 -4.67 1.98
C LEU A 89 1.71 -3.77 1.97
N LEU A 90 2.43 -3.71 0.85
CA LEU A 90 3.54 -2.76 0.68
C LEU A 90 3.04 -1.32 0.81
N ILE A 91 1.94 -0.98 0.12
CA ILE A 91 1.37 0.38 0.19
C ILE A 91 0.85 0.67 1.60
N ASP A 92 0.15 -0.27 2.24
CA ASP A 92 -0.32 -0.10 3.62
C ASP A 92 0.83 0.14 4.61
N PHE A 93 1.93 -0.59 4.46
CA PHE A 93 3.14 -0.38 5.26
C PHE A 93 3.73 1.01 5.04
N LEU A 94 3.99 1.39 3.78
CA LEU A 94 4.58 2.69 3.44
C LEU A 94 3.71 3.87 3.91
N LEU A 95 2.40 3.74 3.80
CA LEU A 95 1.45 4.73 4.29
C LEU A 95 1.62 5.05 5.78
N ASN A 96 2.15 4.11 6.59
CA ASN A 96 2.41 4.35 8.00
C ASN A 96 3.87 4.72 8.26
N ALA A 97 4.81 3.99 7.67
CA ALA A 97 6.23 4.09 7.97
C ALA A 97 6.88 5.40 7.49
N LEU A 98 6.38 6.01 6.40
CA LEU A 98 6.99 7.23 5.84
C LEU A 98 7.01 8.41 6.82
N PHE A 99 6.09 8.46 7.78
CA PHE A 99 6.03 9.55 8.76
C PHE A 99 7.15 9.52 9.80
N ASP A 100 7.81 8.38 9.96
CA ASP A 100 8.96 8.23 10.87
C ASP A 100 10.30 8.54 10.15
N HIS A 101 10.25 8.88 8.86
CA HIS A 101 11.39 9.08 7.98
C HIS A 101 11.26 10.38 7.16
N SER A 102 11.35 11.53 7.82
CA SER A 102 11.19 12.84 7.17
C SER A 102 12.18 13.06 6.02
N GLU A 103 13.38 12.48 6.10
CA GLU A 103 14.39 12.51 5.04
C GLU A 103 13.90 11.94 3.70
N LEU A 104 12.92 11.01 3.73
CA LEU A 104 12.29 10.47 2.53
C LEU A 104 11.22 11.41 1.99
N LEU A 105 10.50 12.13 2.86
CA LEU A 105 9.45 13.09 2.48
C LEU A 105 10.02 14.41 1.96
N ASP A 106 11.18 14.82 2.47
CA ASP A 106 11.93 16.00 2.00
C ASP A 106 12.52 15.77 0.60
N LYS A 107 12.85 14.52 0.27
CA LYS A 107 13.44 14.14 -1.01
C LYS A 107 12.41 13.75 -2.06
N TYR A 108 11.32 13.12 -1.64
CA TYR A 108 10.31 12.57 -2.54
C TYR A 108 8.89 13.02 -2.20
N THR A 109 8.08 13.22 -3.23
CA THR A 109 6.62 13.27 -3.12
C THR A 109 6.06 11.90 -3.50
N TRP A 110 5.38 11.25 -2.58
CA TRP A 110 4.85 9.90 -2.75
C TRP A 110 3.38 9.95 -3.16
N HIS A 111 3.03 9.28 -4.26
CA HIS A 111 1.68 9.09 -4.75
C HIS A 111 1.34 7.61 -4.65
N LEU A 112 0.42 7.26 -3.75
CA LEU A 112 0.13 5.89 -3.36
C LEU A 112 -1.33 5.56 -3.66
N ILE A 113 -1.57 4.55 -4.51
CA ILE A 113 -2.90 4.07 -4.90
C ILE A 113 -3.10 2.67 -4.27
N PRO A 114 -3.88 2.54 -3.18
CA PRO A 114 -4.01 1.28 -2.44
C PRO A 114 -4.56 0.11 -3.25
N CYS A 115 -5.38 0.40 -4.26
CA CYS A 115 -5.96 -0.57 -5.18
C CYS A 115 -6.39 0.17 -6.45
N VAL A 116 -5.84 -0.20 -7.61
CA VAL A 116 -6.17 0.43 -8.90
C VAL A 116 -7.33 -0.26 -9.63
N ASP A 117 -7.51 -1.56 -9.40
CA ASP A 117 -8.66 -2.35 -9.89
C ASP A 117 -9.50 -2.90 -8.71
N PRO A 118 -10.35 -2.07 -8.09
CA PRO A 118 -11.20 -2.53 -6.99
C PRO A 118 -12.21 -3.59 -7.44
N ASP A 119 -12.72 -3.50 -8.68
CA ASP A 119 -13.74 -4.41 -9.21
C ASP A 119 -13.21 -5.85 -9.28
N GLY A 120 -12.05 -6.04 -9.93
CA GLY A 120 -11.43 -7.35 -10.01
C GLY A 120 -10.88 -7.83 -8.67
N THR A 121 -10.37 -6.91 -7.83
CA THR A 121 -9.80 -7.28 -6.52
C THR A 121 -10.86 -7.86 -5.60
N ARG A 122 -12.07 -7.30 -5.60
CA ARG A 122 -13.22 -7.83 -4.83
C ARG A 122 -13.54 -9.28 -5.17
N LEU A 123 -13.41 -9.66 -6.43
CA LEU A 123 -13.64 -11.04 -6.87
C LEU A 123 -12.59 -12.03 -6.32
N ASN A 124 -11.44 -11.54 -5.84
CA ASN A 124 -10.38 -12.33 -5.22
C ASN A 124 -10.43 -12.37 -3.68
N GLU A 125 -11.28 -11.56 -3.02
CA GLU A 125 -11.25 -11.42 -1.55
C GLU A 125 -11.53 -12.73 -0.80
N GLY A 126 -12.23 -13.68 -1.42
CA GLY A 126 -12.59 -14.96 -0.79
C GLY A 126 -11.40 -15.84 -0.38
N TRP A 127 -10.19 -15.59 -0.91
CA TRP A 127 -8.98 -16.29 -0.48
C TRP A 127 -8.02 -15.44 0.39
N PHE A 128 -8.29 -14.14 0.56
CA PHE A 128 -7.38 -13.19 1.23
C PHE A 128 -7.07 -13.53 2.69
N THR A 129 -8.03 -14.14 3.38
CA THR A 129 -7.92 -14.53 4.80
C THR A 129 -7.64 -16.02 4.98
N GLY A 130 -7.32 -16.72 3.90
CA GLY A 130 -7.14 -18.15 3.89
C GLY A 130 -8.46 -18.95 3.97
N PRO A 131 -8.37 -20.29 4.09
CA PRO A 131 -7.13 -21.06 4.19
C PRO A 131 -6.29 -20.93 2.91
N PHE A 132 -4.97 -20.81 3.04
CA PHE A 132 -4.05 -20.67 1.90
C PHE A 132 -3.74 -22.04 1.26
N THR A 133 -4.77 -22.62 0.64
CA THR A 133 -4.66 -23.87 -0.11
C THR A 133 -4.86 -23.63 -1.60
N ILE A 134 -4.33 -24.52 -2.44
CA ILE A 134 -4.52 -24.47 -3.89
C ILE A 134 -6.02 -24.47 -4.25
N SER A 135 -6.83 -25.28 -3.56
CA SER A 135 -8.26 -25.37 -3.82
C SER A 135 -9.03 -24.11 -3.44
N ASN A 136 -8.64 -23.43 -2.36
CA ASN A 136 -9.27 -22.18 -1.94
C ASN A 136 -8.89 -21.04 -2.89
N TYR A 137 -7.60 -20.94 -3.24
CA TYR A 137 -7.13 -19.99 -4.25
C TYR A 137 -7.86 -20.19 -5.58
N ALA A 138 -7.90 -21.42 -6.11
CA ALA A 138 -8.56 -21.70 -7.38
C ALA A 138 -10.08 -21.39 -7.38
N ARG A 139 -10.75 -21.55 -6.24
CA ARG A 139 -12.19 -21.24 -6.10
C ARG A 139 -12.50 -19.75 -6.22
N TYR A 140 -11.61 -18.90 -5.70
CA TYR A 140 -11.78 -17.44 -5.65
C TYR A 140 -10.83 -16.71 -6.58
N PHE A 141 -10.16 -17.41 -7.49
CA PHE A 141 -9.25 -16.80 -8.45
C PHE A 141 -10.06 -16.03 -9.50
N TYR A 142 -9.71 -14.76 -9.68
CA TYR A 142 -10.20 -13.98 -10.81
C TYR A 142 -9.06 -13.18 -11.44
N ARG A 143 -8.96 -13.27 -12.76
CA ARG A 143 -8.08 -12.41 -13.57
C ARG A 143 -8.84 -11.91 -14.79
N PRO A 144 -8.91 -10.59 -15.03
CA PRO A 144 -9.63 -10.03 -16.16
C PRO A 144 -8.90 -10.34 -17.48
N ARG A 145 -9.62 -10.18 -18.60
CA ARG A 145 -9.02 -10.32 -19.93
C ARG A 145 -7.95 -9.25 -20.12
N LEU A 146 -7.01 -9.49 -21.05
CA LEU A 146 -5.89 -8.57 -21.24
C LEU A 146 -6.33 -7.12 -21.51
N GLN A 147 -7.39 -6.92 -22.30
CA GLN A 147 -7.93 -5.60 -22.66
C GLN A 147 -8.71 -4.92 -21.52
N GLU A 148 -8.96 -5.63 -20.43
CA GLU A 148 -9.67 -5.14 -19.24
C GLU A 148 -8.70 -4.88 -18.07
N GLN A 149 -7.39 -5.16 -18.25
CA GLN A 149 -6.35 -4.88 -17.27
C GLN A 149 -5.92 -3.41 -17.33
N VAL A 150 -5.50 -2.85 -16.20
CA VAL A 150 -5.28 -1.41 -16.04
C VAL A 150 -4.14 -0.83 -16.88
N GLU A 151 -3.25 -1.69 -17.38
CA GLU A 151 -2.09 -1.29 -18.18
C GLU A 151 -2.39 -1.12 -19.68
N TRP A 152 -3.58 -1.50 -20.14
CA TRP A 152 -3.97 -1.52 -21.56
C TRP A 152 -5.16 -0.61 -21.86
#